data_AF-X1VBY1-F1
#
_entry.id   AF-X1VBY1-F1
#
_cell.length_a   1.000
_cell.length_b   1.000
_cell.length_c   1.000
_cell.angle_alpha   90.00
_cell.angle_beta   90.00
_cell.angle_gamma   90.00
#
_symmetry.space_group_name_H-M   'P 1'
#
loop_
_entity.id
_entity.type
_entity.pdbx_description
1 polymer ?
#
loop_
_entity_poly.entity_id
_entity_poly.type
_entity_poly.pdbx_seq_one_letter_code
_entity_poly.pdbx_strand_id
1 'polypeptide(L)' 'MLSKPRDAVAAGAPGEGSQKDDFKNYYQSRPLKERRAIRKLLKENWRNLSGYDWKLIKQFRKEFKVLA' A
#
# COMPACT_ATOMS: atom_id res chain seq x y z
N MET A 1 4.90 48.31 -6.87
CA MET A 1 3.81 47.36 -6.53
C MET A 1 4.32 45.95 -6.81
N LEU A 2 4.15 45.08 -5.82
CA LEU A 2 4.79 43.77 -5.69
C LEU A 2 4.54 42.85 -6.91
N SER A 3 5.63 42.41 -7.55
CA SER A 3 5.64 41.38 -8.59
C SER A 3 4.97 40.11 -8.10
N LYS A 4 3.95 39.65 -8.82
CA LYS A 4 3.46 38.27 -8.70
C LYS A 4 4.09 37.47 -9.84
N PRO A 5 5.07 36.60 -9.60
CA PRO A 5 5.38 35.57 -10.59
C PRO A 5 4.19 34.60 -10.65
N ARG A 6 3.42 34.73 -11.73
CA ARG A 6 2.59 33.65 -12.28
C ARG A 6 3.59 32.65 -12.85
N ASP A 7 3.90 31.63 -12.08
CA ASP A 7 4.32 30.31 -12.57
C ASP A 7 4.25 29.38 -11.36
N ALA A 8 3.02 29.07 -10.97
CA ALA A 8 2.75 27.85 -10.25
C ALA A 8 3.09 26.71 -11.22
N VAL A 9 4.33 26.23 -11.15
CA VAL A 9 4.65 24.86 -11.56
C VAL A 9 3.73 24.00 -10.71
N ALA A 10 2.60 23.60 -11.31
CA ALA A 10 1.81 22.50 -10.82
C ALA A 10 2.74 21.30 -10.81
N ALA A 11 3.40 21.09 -9.67
CA ALA A 11 3.96 19.81 -9.32
C ALA A 11 2.87 18.81 -9.61
N GLY A 12 3.15 17.92 -10.57
CA GLY A 12 2.19 16.97 -11.10
C GLY A 12 1.39 16.39 -9.95
N ALA A 13 0.09 16.65 -9.96
CA ALA A 13 -0.83 15.88 -9.14
C ALA A 13 -0.49 14.42 -9.41
N PRO A 14 -0.20 13.59 -8.38
CA PRO A 14 -0.05 12.17 -8.60
C PRO A 14 -1.35 11.73 -9.26
N GLY A 15 -1.22 11.42 -10.56
CA GLY A 15 -2.35 11.09 -11.40
C GLY A 15 -3.15 10.00 -10.71
N GLU A 16 -4.46 10.10 -10.84
CA GLU A 16 -5.47 9.16 -10.40
C GLU A 16 -5.20 7.76 -10.98
N GLY A 17 -4.15 7.11 -10.50
CA GLY A 17 -3.99 5.67 -10.54
C GLY A 17 -5.08 5.13 -9.64
N SER A 18 -5.99 4.36 -10.22
CA SER A 18 -7.01 3.65 -9.48
C SER A 18 -6.33 2.99 -8.27
N GLN A 19 -6.74 3.32 -7.04
CA GLN A 19 -6.18 2.81 -5.78
C GLN A 19 -6.00 1.27 -5.75
N LYS A 20 -6.72 0.55 -6.62
CA LYS A 20 -6.62 -0.89 -6.88
C LYS A 20 -5.29 -1.31 -7.54
N ASP A 21 -4.75 -0.51 -8.46
CA ASP A 21 -3.52 -0.79 -9.18
C ASP A 21 -2.30 -0.61 -8.27
N ASP A 22 -2.32 0.40 -7.40
CA ASP A 22 -1.28 0.62 -6.38
C ASP A 22 -1.24 -0.52 -5.36
N PHE A 23 -2.40 -0.98 -4.88
CA PHE A 23 -2.45 -2.14 -3.98
C PHE A 23 -1.91 -3.41 -4.65
N LYS A 24 -2.27 -3.66 -5.91
CA LYS A 24 -1.84 -4.86 -6.63
C LYS A 24 -0.33 -4.88 -6.83
N ASN A 25 0.24 -3.76 -7.27
CA ASN A 25 1.68 -3.60 -7.46
C ASN A 25 2.42 -3.72 -6.13
N TYR A 26 1.93 -3.03 -5.10
CA TYR A 26 2.49 -3.10 -3.76
C TYR A 26 2.47 -4.54 -3.23
N TYR A 27 1.32 -5.21 -3.27
CA TYR A 27 1.17 -6.59 -2.84
C TYR A 27 2.11 -7.55 -3.58
N GLN A 28 2.28 -7.40 -4.90
CA GLN A 28 3.16 -8.25 -5.71
C GLN A 28 4.64 -8.06 -5.36
N SER A 29 5.05 -6.82 -5.04
CA SER A 29 6.43 -6.51 -4.66
C SER A 29 6.87 -7.10 -3.32
N ARG A 30 5.90 -7.51 -2.46
CA ARG A 30 6.21 -7.96 -1.10
C ARG A 30 6.90 -9.31 -1.03
N PRO A 31 7.68 -9.55 0.05
CA PRO A 31 8.26 -10.85 0.33
C PRO A 31 7.21 -11.97 0.34
N LEU A 32 7.62 -13.16 -0.11
CA LEU A 32 6.72 -14.32 -0.23
C LEU A 32 6.01 -14.66 1.09
N LYS A 33 6.67 -14.45 2.24
CA LYS A 33 6.10 -14.72 3.57
C LYS A 33 4.88 -13.84 3.87
N GLU A 34 4.95 -12.54 3.57
CA GLU A 34 3.83 -11.62 3.75
C GLU A 34 2.70 -11.92 2.78
N ARG A 35 3.02 -12.17 1.50
CA ARG A 35 2.02 -12.59 0.51
C ARG A 35 1.30 -13.87 0.93
N ARG A 36 2.02 -14.84 1.50
CA ARG A 36 1.43 -16.08 2.06
C ARG A 36 0.51 -15.77 3.25
N ALA A 37 0.95 -14.95 4.20
CA ALA A 37 0.12 -14.58 5.36
C ALA A 37 -1.19 -13.89 4.92
N ILE A 38 -1.11 -12.98 3.96
CA ILE A 38 -2.30 -12.32 3.38
C ILE A 38 -3.16 -13.30 2.59
N ARG A 39 -2.57 -14.22 1.82
CA ARG A 39 -3.33 -15.24 1.12
C ARG A 39 -4.07 -16.16 2.09
N LYS A 40 -3.45 -16.58 3.19
CA LYS A 40 -4.09 -17.35 4.25
C LYS A 40 -5.28 -16.60 4.85
N LEU A 41 -5.10 -15.31 5.14
CA LEU A 41 -6.15 -14.44 5.66
C LEU A 41 -7.35 -14.37 4.71
N LEU A 42 -7.12 -14.26 3.40
CA LEU A 42 -8.18 -14.01 2.40
C LEU A 42 -8.82 -15.29 1.85
N LYS A 43 -8.05 -16.36 1.66
CA LYS A 43 -8.48 -17.56 0.91
C LYS A 43 -8.63 -18.81 1.75
N GLU A 44 -7.95 -18.89 2.88
CA GLU A 44 -7.96 -20.09 3.71
C GLU A 44 -8.87 -19.85 4.92
N ASN A 45 -8.32 -19.91 6.14
CA ASN A 45 -9.05 -19.67 7.36
C ASN A 45 -8.26 -18.70 8.22
N TRP A 46 -8.81 -17.50 8.41
CA TRP A 46 -8.20 -16.47 9.25
C TRP A 46 -8.01 -16.92 10.71
N ARG A 47 -8.80 -17.91 11.19
CA ARG A 47 -8.65 -18.48 12.54
C ARG A 47 -7.40 -19.34 12.71
N ASN A 48 -6.79 -19.80 11.61
CA ASN A 48 -5.56 -20.61 11.62
C ASN A 48 -4.28 -19.76 11.41
N LEU A 49 -4.39 -18.44 11.46
CA LEU A 49 -3.23 -17.56 11.34
C LEU A 49 -2.37 -17.66 12.60
N SER A 50 -1.09 -17.92 12.41
CA SER A 50 -0.13 -17.89 13.50
C SER A 50 0.07 -16.45 14.01
N GLY A 51 0.57 -16.31 15.24
CA GLY A 51 0.96 -15.00 15.76
C GLY A 51 2.00 -14.29 14.88
N TYR A 52 2.84 -15.06 14.17
CA TYR A 52 3.79 -14.52 13.20
C TYR A 52 3.10 -14.00 11.93
N ASP A 53 2.13 -14.74 11.39
CA ASP A 53 1.33 -14.29 10.24
C ASP A 53 0.60 -12.97 10.55
N TRP A 54 0.06 -12.84 11.77
CA TRP A 54 -0.56 -11.60 12.23
C TRP A 54 0.40 -10.41 12.28
N LYS A 55 1.66 -10.62 12.72
CA LYS A 55 2.69 -9.56 12.69
C LYS A 55 2.97 -9.10 11.26
N LEU A 56 3.10 -10.03 10.32
CA LEU A 56 3.32 -9.72 8.90
C LEU A 56 2.14 -8.95 8.29
N ILE A 57 0.90 -9.34 8.59
CA ILE A 57 -0.30 -8.65 8.10
C ILE A 57 -0.39 -7.23 8.67
N LYS A 58 -0.09 -7.04 9.97
CA LYS A 58 -0.07 -5.72 10.59
C LYS A 58 0.99 -4.82 9.96
N GLN A 59 2.20 -5.35 9.75
CA GLN A 59 3.29 -4.62 9.11
C GLN A 59 2.93 -4.21 7.69
N PHE A 60 2.39 -5.14 6.90
CA PHE A 60 1.93 -4.87 5.53
C PHE A 60 0.91 -3.73 5.48
N ARG A 61 -0.10 -3.76 6.37
CA ARG A 61 -1.14 -2.71 6.44
C ARG A 61 -0.59 -1.37 6.86
N LYS A 62 0.34 -1.35 7.82
CA LYS A 62 0.99 -0.12 8.29
C LYS A 62 1.77 0.53 7.15
N GLU A 63 2.59 -0.26 6.45
CA GLU A 63 3.41 0.25 5.35
C GLU A 63 2.58 0.66 4.13
N PHE A 64 1.51 -0.08 3.79
CA PHE A 64 0.62 0.34 2.70
C PHE A 64 -0.10 1.66 3.01
N LYS A 65 -0.58 1.86 4.25
CA LYS A 65 -1.22 3.11 4.69
C LYS A 65 -0.26 4.31 4.73
N VAL A 66 1.04 4.06 4.78
CA VAL A 66 2.06 5.13 4.68
C VAL A 66 2.31 5.51 3.22
N LEU A 67 2.07 4.59 2.28
CA LEU A 67 2.27 4.79 0.84
C LEU A 67 1.02 5.29 0.11
N ALA A 68 -0.17 5.19 0.73
CA ALA A 68 -1.48 5.54 0.16
C ALA A 68 -2.12 6.70 0.94
#